data_AF-A0A251XN36-F1
#
_entry.id   AF-A0A251XN36-F1
#
_cell.length_a   1.000
_cell.length_b   1.000
_cell.length_c   1.000
_cell.angle_alpha   90.00
_cell.angle_beta   90.00
_cell.angle_gamma   90.00
#
_symmetry.space_group_name_H-M   'P 1'
#
loop_
_entity.id
_entity.type
_entity.pdbx_description
1 polymer ?
#
loop_
_entity_poly.entity_id
_entity_poly.type
_entity_poly.pdbx_seq_one_letter_code
_entity_poly.pdbx_strand_id
1 'polypeptide(L)'
;MEFGIWFEPEMVNEDSDLARAHPEWIMATGGRLPVRARDQQVLDLAIPEAYAHVLERMTAILSENDIAYIKWDHNRDLVDAGISPRGEAGVHLQTLAAYRLMDELKARFPGLEIESCSSGGSRVDLGVLERTDRVWVSDCIDPLDRQTMMRWTMQLLPPELMGSHIASGVSHTTGRAHRLAFRAGSALYGHLGIEWDLAQATDEENADLAAWIALYKEERALMHTGTVVRADESDPTLLVYGAVASDAASALFFLASIGRSEVSPRGRFLLPDLDPARRYRVEPVRIGTPEPGFAARPGGTASSSPAARSQPRACTRR
;
A
#
# COMPACT_ATOMS: atom_id res chain seq x y z
N MET A 1 -21.83 -0.76 5.96
CA MET A 1 -20.40 -0.43 6.10
C MET A 1 -19.86 -1.33 7.18
N GLU A 2 -18.67 -1.88 6.98
CA GLU A 2 -17.95 -2.56 8.04
C GLU A 2 -17.26 -1.51 8.93
N PHE A 3 -16.93 -1.90 10.16
CA PHE A 3 -16.22 -1.05 11.10
C PHE A 3 -14.82 -1.59 11.36
N GLY A 4 -13.87 -0.67 11.48
CA GLY A 4 -12.47 -0.97 11.70
C GLY A 4 -11.85 -0.01 12.70
N ILE A 5 -10.79 -0.46 13.37
CA ILE A 5 -10.11 0.30 14.42
C ILE A 5 -8.58 0.17 14.30
N TRP A 6 -7.85 1.15 14.80
CA TRP A 6 -6.39 1.14 14.83
C TRP A 6 -5.88 0.69 16.21
N PHE A 7 -4.81 -0.11 16.22
CA PHE A 7 -4.07 -0.51 17.41
C PHE A 7 -2.56 -0.39 17.18
N GLU A 8 -1.81 -0.06 18.22
CA GLU A 8 -0.35 -0.20 18.28
C GLU A 8 0.04 -1.07 19.49
N PRO A 9 -0.17 -2.39 19.39
CA PRO A 9 -0.19 -3.30 20.54
C PRO A 9 1.21 -3.62 21.11
N GLU A 10 2.26 -3.23 20.40
CA GLU A 10 3.65 -3.49 20.75
C GLU A 10 4.30 -2.33 21.53
N MET A 11 3.57 -1.24 21.77
CA MET A 11 4.10 -0.02 22.41
C MET A 11 3.45 0.27 23.75
N VAL A 12 4.17 1.05 24.55
CA VAL A 12 3.71 1.56 25.83
C VAL A 12 4.29 2.95 26.09
N ASN A 13 3.46 3.88 26.53
CA ASN A 13 3.91 5.20 26.97
C ASN A 13 4.31 5.13 28.43
N GLU A 14 5.42 5.76 28.80
CA GLU A 14 5.90 5.83 30.20
C GLU A 14 4.86 6.50 31.12
N ASP A 15 4.07 7.45 30.58
CA ASP A 15 2.91 8.05 31.25
C ASP A 15 1.61 7.30 30.91
N SER A 16 1.57 6.00 31.22
CA SER A 16 0.36 5.18 31.11
C SER A 16 0.12 4.38 32.38
N ASP A 17 -1.13 3.99 32.63
CA ASP A 17 -1.44 3.12 33.77
C ASP A 17 -0.73 1.78 33.67
N LEU A 18 -0.55 1.26 32.45
CA LEU A 18 0.18 0.04 32.19
C LEU A 18 1.66 0.15 32.60
N ALA A 19 2.36 1.20 32.15
CA ALA A 19 3.76 1.42 32.52
C ALA A 19 3.95 1.71 34.02
N ARG A 20 2.99 2.39 34.66
CA ARG A 20 3.01 2.63 36.11
C ARG A 20 2.81 1.35 36.92
N ALA A 21 1.89 0.49 36.49
CA ALA A 21 1.59 -0.77 37.17
C ALA A 21 2.66 -1.84 36.90
N HIS A 22 3.19 -1.87 35.67
CA HIS A 22 4.12 -2.87 35.17
C HIS A 22 5.33 -2.24 34.46
N PRO A 23 6.17 -1.47 35.17
CA PRO A 23 7.38 -0.88 34.57
C PRO A 23 8.37 -1.95 34.09
N GLU A 24 8.31 -3.16 34.66
CA GLU A 24 9.11 -4.32 34.27
C GLU A 24 8.73 -4.92 32.91
N TRP A 25 7.58 -4.54 32.33
CA TRP A 25 7.18 -4.99 30.99
C TRP A 25 7.76 -4.14 29.86
N ILE A 26 8.45 -3.04 30.18
CA ILE A 26 9.09 -2.21 29.16
C ILE A 26 10.38 -2.89 28.69
N MET A 27 10.50 -3.09 27.38
CA MET A 27 11.65 -3.74 26.78
C MET A 27 12.93 -2.93 27.03
N ALA A 28 13.93 -3.58 27.63
CA ALA A 28 15.20 -2.94 27.99
C ALA A 28 16.33 -3.97 28.20
N THR A 29 17.54 -3.65 27.76
CA THR A 29 18.74 -4.49 27.98
C THR A 29 19.21 -4.54 29.45
N GLY A 30 18.58 -3.80 30.37
CA GLY A 30 18.94 -3.80 31.80
C GLY A 30 18.19 -2.74 32.59
N GLY A 31 18.84 -2.17 33.61
CA GLY A 31 18.22 -1.21 34.55
C GLY A 31 18.01 0.22 34.02
N ARG A 32 18.17 0.46 32.71
CA ARG A 32 17.91 1.76 32.08
C ARG A 32 16.97 1.58 30.90
N LEU A 33 16.08 2.55 30.70
CA LEU A 33 15.20 2.56 29.52
C LEU A 33 16.00 2.86 28.24
N PRO A 34 15.58 2.32 27.10
CA PRO A 34 16.03 2.76 25.79
C PRO A 34 15.76 4.24 25.54
N VAL A 35 16.45 4.80 24.55
CA VAL A 35 16.14 6.15 24.05
C VAL A 35 14.69 6.18 23.58
N ARG A 36 13.94 7.15 24.12
CA ARG A 36 12.54 7.39 23.76
C ARG A 36 12.44 7.85 22.31
N ALA A 37 11.47 7.32 21.58
CA ALA A 37 11.13 7.74 20.23
C ALA A 37 9.61 7.89 20.14
N ARG A 38 9.12 8.95 19.49
CA ARG A 38 7.68 9.27 19.36
C ARG A 38 6.92 9.20 20.70
N ASP A 39 7.57 9.67 21.77
CA ASP A 39 7.06 9.66 23.14
C ASP A 39 6.64 8.31 23.74
N GLN A 40 7.15 7.21 23.17
CA GLN A 40 6.80 5.84 23.58
C GLN A 40 8.03 4.94 23.79
N GLN A 41 7.82 3.80 24.45
CA GLN A 41 8.75 2.67 24.59
C GLN A 41 8.12 1.40 24.00
N VAL A 42 8.92 0.35 23.81
CA VAL A 42 8.43 -0.95 23.34
C VAL A 42 7.96 -1.78 24.55
N LEU A 43 6.78 -2.37 24.44
CA LEU A 43 6.28 -3.36 25.39
C LEU A 43 6.88 -4.73 25.04
N ASP A 44 7.52 -5.39 26.00
CA ASP A 44 8.14 -6.70 25.80
C ASP A 44 7.08 -7.82 25.80
N LEU A 45 6.63 -8.19 24.60
CA LEU A 45 5.67 -9.26 24.38
C LEU A 45 6.28 -10.66 24.59
N ALA A 46 7.60 -10.78 24.80
CA ALA A 46 8.20 -12.04 25.21
C ALA A 46 7.90 -12.37 26.69
N ILE A 47 7.46 -11.39 27.48
CA ILE A 47 6.98 -11.59 28.85
C ILE A 47 5.54 -12.15 28.77
N PRO A 48 5.28 -13.37 29.29
CA PRO A 48 3.97 -14.02 29.17
C PRO A 48 2.80 -13.19 29.70
N GLU A 49 3.01 -12.46 30.80
CA GLU A 49 2.00 -11.63 31.44
C GLU A 49 1.66 -10.38 30.60
N ALA A 50 2.68 -9.73 30.01
CA ALA A 50 2.49 -8.61 29.10
C ALA A 50 1.74 -9.05 27.83
N TYR A 51 2.16 -10.18 27.25
CA TYR A 51 1.51 -10.81 26.11
C TYR A 51 0.02 -11.11 26.39
N ALA A 52 -0.25 -11.77 27.52
CA ALA A 52 -1.61 -12.13 27.92
C ALA A 52 -2.47 -10.89 28.14
N HIS A 53 -1.92 -9.83 28.74
CA HIS A 53 -2.61 -8.57 28.94
C HIS A 53 -3.05 -7.95 27.61
N VAL A 54 -2.13 -7.79 26.64
CA VAL A 54 -2.44 -7.20 25.33
C VAL A 54 -3.50 -8.03 24.61
N LEU A 55 -3.32 -9.34 24.58
CA LEU A 55 -4.25 -10.26 23.95
C LEU A 55 -5.64 -10.18 24.58
N GLU A 56 -5.75 -10.16 25.91
CA GLU A 56 -7.02 -10.02 26.63
C GLU A 56 -7.71 -8.69 26.29
N ARG A 57 -6.98 -7.57 26.30
CA ARG A 57 -7.55 -6.24 26.01
C ARG A 57 -8.05 -6.13 24.58
N MET A 58 -7.26 -6.60 23.61
CA MET A 58 -7.70 -6.64 22.21
C MET A 58 -8.88 -7.59 22.03
N THR A 59 -8.84 -8.78 22.64
CA THR A 59 -9.95 -9.75 22.59
C THR A 59 -11.24 -9.15 23.17
N ALA A 60 -11.17 -8.43 24.28
CA ALA A 60 -12.34 -7.79 24.89
C ALA A 60 -12.96 -6.76 23.94
N ILE A 61 -12.16 -5.85 23.37
CA ILE A 61 -12.65 -4.84 22.42
C ILE A 61 -13.28 -5.50 21.20
N LEU A 62 -12.64 -6.51 20.62
CA LEU A 62 -13.14 -7.22 19.45
C LEU A 62 -14.38 -8.10 19.75
N SER A 63 -14.55 -8.57 20.99
CA SER A 63 -15.73 -9.37 21.38
C SER A 63 -16.94 -8.51 21.73
N GLU A 64 -16.71 -7.30 22.22
CA GLU A 64 -17.75 -6.37 22.65
C GLU A 64 -18.29 -5.52 21.48
N ASN A 65 -17.61 -5.51 20.33
CA ASN A 65 -17.92 -4.66 19.19
C ASN A 65 -17.88 -5.44 17.87
N ASP A 66 -18.71 -5.05 16.91
CA ASP A 66 -18.72 -5.63 15.54
C ASP A 66 -17.58 -5.03 14.70
N ILE A 67 -16.34 -5.40 15.03
CA ILE A 67 -15.11 -4.96 14.35
C ILE A 67 -14.66 -6.05 13.38
N ALA A 68 -14.67 -5.73 12.08
CA ALA A 68 -14.24 -6.64 11.03
C ALA A 68 -12.77 -6.42 10.60
N TYR A 69 -12.18 -5.28 10.99
CA TYR A 69 -10.87 -4.85 10.53
C TYR A 69 -10.04 -4.21 11.64
N ILE A 70 -8.76 -4.54 11.73
CA ILE A 70 -7.79 -3.78 12.49
C ILE A 70 -6.63 -3.27 11.62
N LYS A 71 -6.24 -2.01 11.83
CA LYS A 71 -4.93 -1.50 11.40
C LYS A 71 -3.95 -1.72 12.55
N TRP A 72 -3.05 -2.67 12.39
CA TRP A 72 -2.00 -2.99 13.36
C TRP A 72 -0.76 -2.16 13.05
N ASP A 73 -0.38 -1.27 13.94
CA ASP A 73 0.73 -0.34 13.72
C ASP A 73 1.93 -0.57 14.66
N HIS A 74 3.07 -0.04 14.26
CA HIS A 74 4.35 -0.14 14.96
C HIS A 74 5.25 1.05 14.61
N ASN A 75 5.30 2.06 15.47
CA ASN A 75 5.81 3.40 15.12
C ASN A 75 7.18 3.76 15.68
N ARG A 76 8.02 2.78 16.02
CA ARG A 76 9.43 3.03 16.36
C ARG A 76 10.31 1.80 16.13
N ASP A 77 11.60 2.04 15.94
CA ASP A 77 12.59 0.97 15.94
C ASP A 77 12.85 0.41 17.36
N LEU A 78 13.24 -0.86 17.38
CA LEU A 78 13.71 -1.58 18.56
C LEU A 78 15.16 -1.18 18.87
N VAL A 79 15.32 -0.08 19.59
CA VAL A 79 16.62 0.39 20.09
C VAL A 79 16.86 -0.18 21.48
N ASP A 80 18.05 -0.71 21.73
CA ASP A 80 18.43 -1.30 23.04
C ASP A 80 17.43 -2.37 23.52
N ALA A 81 16.96 -3.16 22.55
CA ALA A 81 15.93 -4.18 22.69
C ALA A 81 16.50 -5.48 23.26
N GLY A 82 16.81 -5.43 24.56
CA GLY A 82 17.25 -6.59 25.31
C GLY A 82 16.20 -7.13 26.28
N ILE A 83 16.51 -8.29 26.87
CA ILE A 83 15.70 -8.95 27.89
C ILE A 83 16.27 -8.57 29.25
N SER A 84 15.56 -7.73 30.00
CA SER A 84 15.94 -7.36 31.36
C SER A 84 15.75 -8.54 32.33
N PRO A 85 16.61 -8.72 33.36
CA PRO A 85 17.87 -8.01 33.61
C PRO A 85 19.08 -8.68 32.93
N ARG A 86 18.86 -9.71 32.10
CA ARG A 86 19.91 -10.58 31.55
C ARG A 86 20.75 -9.91 30.46
N GLY A 87 20.20 -8.90 29.77
CA GLY A 87 20.89 -8.18 28.70
C GLY A 87 21.08 -8.99 27.42
N GLU A 88 20.29 -10.05 27.25
CA GLU A 88 20.27 -10.87 26.04
C GLU A 88 19.44 -10.18 24.94
N ALA A 89 19.73 -10.46 23.66
CA ALA A 89 19.00 -9.87 22.55
C ALA A 89 17.53 -10.34 22.54
N GLY A 90 16.58 -9.41 22.62
CA GLY A 90 15.15 -9.70 22.72
C GLY A 90 14.37 -9.64 21.39
N VAL A 91 14.94 -9.01 20.35
CA VAL A 91 14.26 -8.73 19.06
C VAL A 91 13.60 -9.97 18.44
N HIS A 92 14.30 -11.11 18.46
CA HIS A 92 13.77 -12.34 17.88
C HIS A 92 12.52 -12.85 18.64
N LEU A 93 12.57 -12.87 19.97
CA LEU A 93 11.44 -13.30 20.80
C LEU A 93 10.27 -12.33 20.70
N GLN A 94 10.54 -11.02 20.65
CA GLN A 94 9.52 -10.00 20.40
C GLN A 94 8.81 -10.24 19.07
N THR A 95 9.56 -10.50 18.00
CA THR A 95 9.02 -10.76 16.66
C THR A 95 8.12 -12.01 16.67
N LEU A 96 8.60 -13.10 17.26
CA LEU A 96 7.80 -14.33 17.37
C LEU A 96 6.55 -14.15 18.23
N ALA A 97 6.63 -13.33 19.29
CA ALA A 97 5.47 -13.00 20.10
C ALA A 97 4.44 -12.18 19.31
N ALA A 98 4.85 -11.14 18.59
CA ALA A 98 3.96 -10.37 17.73
C ALA A 98 3.27 -11.25 16.67
N TYR A 99 4.02 -12.17 16.04
CA TYR A 99 3.49 -13.17 15.10
C TYR A 99 2.42 -14.05 15.74
N ARG A 100 2.74 -14.63 16.91
CA ARG A 100 1.78 -15.45 17.65
C ARG A 100 0.53 -14.65 18.03
N LEU A 101 0.67 -13.37 18.40
CA LEU A 101 -0.46 -12.51 18.77
C LEU A 101 -1.41 -12.27 17.60
N MET A 102 -0.87 -11.99 16.40
CA MET A 102 -1.68 -11.89 15.18
C MET A 102 -2.38 -13.22 14.86
N ASP A 103 -1.64 -14.34 14.93
CA ASP A 103 -2.18 -15.68 14.67
C ASP A 103 -3.32 -16.05 15.65
N GLU A 104 -3.15 -15.76 16.94
CA GLU A 104 -4.16 -16.02 17.96
C GLU A 104 -5.42 -15.17 17.77
N LEU A 105 -5.27 -13.89 17.39
CA LEU A 105 -6.43 -13.04 17.10
C LEU A 105 -7.20 -13.55 15.88
N LYS A 106 -6.52 -13.91 14.77
CA LYS A 106 -7.20 -14.47 13.59
C LYS A 106 -7.88 -15.81 13.89
N ALA A 107 -7.31 -16.63 14.79
CA ALA A 107 -7.93 -17.87 15.23
C ALA A 107 -9.19 -17.63 16.09
N ARG A 108 -9.17 -16.61 16.97
CA ARG A 108 -10.30 -16.26 17.85
C ARG A 108 -11.43 -15.56 17.10
N PHE A 109 -11.10 -14.78 16.08
CA PHE A 109 -12.05 -13.98 15.30
C PHE A 109 -11.97 -14.35 13.82
N PRO A 110 -12.57 -15.48 13.40
CA PRO A 110 -12.62 -15.85 11.98
C PRO A 110 -13.28 -14.75 11.15
N GLY A 111 -12.58 -14.28 10.13
CA GLY A 111 -13.04 -13.17 9.28
C GLY A 111 -12.52 -11.78 9.70
N LEU A 112 -11.82 -11.67 10.83
CA LEU A 112 -11.07 -10.45 11.17
C LEU A 112 -9.95 -10.24 10.15
N GLU A 113 -9.98 -9.08 9.49
CA GLU A 113 -8.89 -8.62 8.63
C GLU A 113 -7.86 -7.82 9.43
N ILE A 114 -6.58 -8.04 9.14
CA ILE A 114 -5.47 -7.25 9.68
C ILE A 114 -4.74 -6.54 8.54
N GLU A 115 -4.65 -5.21 8.61
CA GLU A 115 -3.70 -4.41 7.84
C GLU A 115 -2.46 -4.14 8.69
N SER A 116 -1.31 -4.66 8.26
CA SER A 116 -0.03 -4.33 8.90
C SER A 116 0.42 -2.93 8.53
N CYS A 117 0.93 -2.20 9.51
CA CYS A 117 1.51 -0.87 9.38
C CYS A 117 2.73 -0.79 10.31
N SER A 118 3.75 -0.08 9.88
CA SER A 118 4.89 0.28 10.70
C SER A 118 5.41 1.64 10.24
N SER A 119 4.73 2.71 10.70
CA SER A 119 4.90 4.07 10.16
C SER A 119 4.88 4.09 8.62
N GLY A 120 3.86 3.47 8.04
CA GLY A 120 3.87 3.07 6.64
C GLY A 120 4.38 1.63 6.47
N GLY A 121 5.26 1.44 5.49
CA GLY A 121 5.68 0.12 5.02
C GLY A 121 6.99 -0.42 5.60
N SER A 122 7.39 -0.04 6.81
CA SER A 122 8.69 -0.46 7.37
C SER A 122 8.76 -1.94 7.77
N ARG A 123 7.60 -2.64 7.79
CA ARG A 123 7.47 -4.09 8.04
C ARG A 123 6.65 -4.78 6.94
N VAL A 124 7.01 -4.51 5.69
CA VAL A 124 6.47 -5.22 4.53
C VAL A 124 7.39 -6.40 4.21
N ASP A 125 7.11 -7.54 4.84
CA ASP A 125 7.89 -8.77 4.68
C ASP A 125 7.00 -10.02 4.67
N LEU A 126 7.54 -11.13 4.19
CA LEU A 126 6.77 -12.37 4.02
C LEU A 126 6.25 -12.96 5.33
N GLY A 127 6.95 -12.77 6.47
CA GLY A 127 6.52 -13.30 7.76
C GLY A 127 5.29 -12.58 8.30
N VAL A 128 5.21 -11.26 8.10
CA VAL A 128 4.01 -10.46 8.36
C VAL A 128 2.87 -10.84 7.41
N LEU A 129 3.17 -10.99 6.11
CA LEU A 129 2.15 -11.29 5.08
C LEU A 129 1.49 -12.66 5.22
N GLU A 130 2.14 -13.63 5.85
CA GLU A 130 1.51 -14.90 6.21
C GLU A 130 0.37 -14.72 7.23
N ARG A 131 0.30 -13.56 7.90
CA ARG A 131 -0.54 -13.31 9.08
C ARG A 131 -1.49 -12.14 8.90
N THR A 132 -1.25 -11.30 7.91
CA THR A 132 -2.06 -10.11 7.63
C THR A 132 -2.69 -10.17 6.25
N ASP A 133 -3.82 -9.50 6.09
CA ASP A 133 -4.63 -9.52 4.86
C ASP A 133 -4.21 -8.40 3.90
N ARG A 134 -3.48 -7.41 4.40
CA ARG A 134 -2.90 -6.31 3.62
C ARG A 134 -1.80 -5.60 4.40
N VAL A 135 -1.07 -4.71 3.72
CA VAL A 135 -0.06 -3.84 4.31
C VAL A 135 -0.30 -2.40 3.90
N TRP A 136 -0.04 -1.47 4.82
CA TRP A 136 0.02 -0.06 4.53
C TRP A 136 1.38 0.28 3.92
N VAL A 137 1.41 0.63 2.63
CA VAL A 137 2.67 0.76 1.87
C VAL A 137 3.54 1.94 2.36
N SER A 138 2.93 3.07 2.71
CA SER A 138 3.65 4.26 3.15
C SER A 138 2.73 5.29 3.77
N ASP A 139 3.16 5.99 4.82
CA ASP A 139 2.47 7.18 5.30
C ASP A 139 2.52 8.34 4.29
N CYS A 140 3.48 8.32 3.35
CA CYS A 140 3.47 9.23 2.21
C CYS A 140 2.41 8.77 1.19
N ILE A 141 1.24 9.41 1.22
CA ILE A 141 0.16 9.22 0.23
C ILE A 141 0.18 10.27 -0.88
N ASP A 142 1.29 10.98 -1.05
CA ASP A 142 1.50 11.85 -2.21
C ASP A 142 1.43 11.02 -3.51
N PRO A 143 0.56 11.37 -4.47
CA PRO A 143 0.33 10.52 -5.63
C PRO A 143 1.54 10.40 -6.54
N LEU A 144 2.44 11.40 -6.57
CA LEU A 144 3.66 11.34 -7.38
C LEU A 144 4.69 10.40 -6.75
N ASP A 145 4.92 10.48 -5.44
CA ASP A 145 5.84 9.55 -4.75
C ASP A 145 5.28 8.12 -4.75
N ARG A 146 3.96 7.97 -4.61
CA ARG A 146 3.27 6.68 -4.64
C ARG A 146 3.48 5.93 -5.95
N GLN A 147 3.71 6.60 -7.08
CA GLN A 147 4.04 5.94 -8.35
C GLN A 147 5.25 5.01 -8.21
N THR A 148 6.32 5.50 -7.59
CA THR A 148 7.55 4.72 -7.39
C THR A 148 7.37 3.68 -6.29
N MET A 149 6.75 4.07 -5.16
CA MET A 149 6.57 3.17 -4.01
C MET A 149 5.71 1.95 -4.37
N MET A 150 4.54 2.19 -4.99
CA MET A 150 3.64 1.12 -5.40
C MET A 150 4.28 0.24 -6.47
N ARG A 151 4.96 0.84 -7.46
CA ARG A 151 5.65 0.10 -8.52
C ARG A 151 6.61 -0.95 -7.98
N TRP A 152 7.46 -0.57 -7.03
CA TRP A 152 8.48 -1.47 -6.49
C TRP A 152 7.93 -2.41 -5.42
N THR A 153 6.93 -1.98 -4.65
CA THR A 153 6.24 -2.87 -3.72
C THR A 153 5.47 -3.97 -4.46
N MET A 154 4.90 -3.65 -5.63
CA MET A 154 4.26 -4.63 -6.54
C MET A 154 5.24 -5.67 -7.12
N GLN A 155 6.55 -5.56 -6.87
CA GLN A 155 7.50 -6.61 -7.20
C GLN A 155 7.42 -7.79 -6.23
N LEU A 156 6.99 -7.52 -4.99
CA LEU A 156 6.84 -8.51 -3.92
C LEU A 156 5.38 -8.89 -3.71
N LEU A 157 4.48 -7.91 -3.79
CA LEU A 157 3.08 -8.03 -3.42
C LEU A 157 2.12 -7.86 -4.60
N PRO A 158 1.02 -8.61 -4.66
CA PRO A 158 -0.05 -8.32 -5.60
C PRO A 158 -0.86 -7.09 -5.11
N PRO A 159 -1.52 -6.34 -6.02
CA PRO A 159 -2.12 -5.04 -5.70
C PRO A 159 -3.17 -5.09 -4.58
N GLU A 160 -3.94 -6.18 -4.46
CA GLU A 160 -4.99 -6.36 -3.47
C GLU A 160 -4.49 -6.39 -2.03
N LEU A 161 -3.21 -6.68 -1.81
CA LEU A 161 -2.58 -6.67 -0.48
C LEU A 161 -1.94 -5.32 -0.14
N MET A 162 -1.99 -4.33 -1.06
CA MET A 162 -1.28 -3.07 -0.92
C MET A 162 -2.24 -1.91 -0.67
N GLY A 163 -2.34 -1.47 0.59
CA GLY A 163 -3.15 -0.32 0.99
C GLY A 163 -2.77 0.96 0.24
N SER A 164 -3.75 1.55 -0.45
CA SER A 164 -3.55 2.69 -1.34
C SER A 164 -4.71 3.67 -1.25
N HIS A 165 -4.50 4.80 -0.57
CA HIS A 165 -5.57 5.75 -0.31
C HIS A 165 -5.51 6.98 -1.21
N ILE A 166 -6.68 7.47 -1.60
CA ILE A 166 -6.84 8.80 -2.18
C ILE A 166 -6.57 9.81 -1.06
N ALA A 167 -5.45 10.52 -1.18
CA ALA A 167 -5.06 11.57 -0.25
C ALA A 167 -5.93 12.82 -0.34
N SER A 168 -5.84 13.69 0.65
CA SER A 168 -6.30 15.07 0.60
C SER A 168 -5.63 15.89 -0.52
N GLY A 169 -6.12 17.11 -0.77
CA GLY A 169 -5.65 17.94 -1.89
C GLY A 169 -4.17 18.37 -1.80
N VAL A 170 -3.64 18.49 -0.60
CA VAL A 170 -2.23 18.82 -0.31
C VAL A 170 -1.63 17.74 0.57
N SER A 171 -0.55 17.12 0.11
CA SER A 171 0.16 16.09 0.87
C SER A 171 0.77 16.68 2.15
N HIS A 172 0.48 16.08 3.29
CA HIS A 172 1.04 16.48 4.58
C HIS A 172 2.55 16.14 4.69
N THR A 173 3.02 15.14 3.93
CA THR A 173 4.42 14.70 3.96
C THR A 173 5.32 15.55 3.05
N THR A 174 4.83 15.91 1.86
CA THR A 174 5.63 16.56 0.80
C THR A 174 5.26 18.02 0.55
N GLY A 175 4.07 18.45 0.99
CA GLY A 175 3.52 19.78 0.70
C GLY A 175 3.05 19.97 -0.74
N ARG A 176 3.13 18.96 -1.62
CA ARG A 176 2.64 19.08 -3.00
C ARG A 176 1.12 19.00 -3.07
N ALA A 177 0.56 19.66 -4.09
CA ALA A 177 -0.86 19.61 -4.41
C ALA A 177 -1.08 18.93 -5.76
N HIS A 178 -2.12 18.09 -5.84
CA HIS A 178 -2.47 17.37 -7.05
C HIS A 178 -3.99 17.38 -7.29
N ARG A 179 -4.39 17.41 -8.56
CA ARG A 179 -5.80 17.27 -8.95
C ARG A 179 -6.34 15.91 -8.51
N LEU A 180 -7.66 15.85 -8.26
CA LEU A 180 -8.32 14.64 -7.79
C LEU A 180 -8.12 13.45 -8.74
N ALA A 181 -8.19 13.67 -10.06
CA ALA A 181 -7.98 12.61 -11.05
C ALA A 181 -6.60 11.93 -10.91
N PHE A 182 -5.53 12.70 -10.70
CA PHE A 182 -4.20 12.12 -10.50
C PHE A 182 -4.08 11.41 -9.14
N ARG A 183 -4.68 11.99 -8.08
CA ARG A 183 -4.75 11.35 -6.75
C ARG A 183 -5.46 10.01 -6.81
N ALA A 184 -6.67 9.98 -7.36
CA ALA A 184 -7.51 8.80 -7.46
C ALA A 184 -6.94 7.75 -8.41
N GLY A 185 -6.46 8.15 -9.59
CA GLY A 185 -5.81 7.26 -10.54
C GLY A 185 -4.56 6.58 -9.97
N SER A 186 -3.77 7.30 -9.18
CA SER A 186 -2.58 6.75 -8.51
C SER A 186 -2.94 5.72 -7.43
N ALA A 187 -4.09 5.89 -6.78
CA ALA A 187 -4.55 4.98 -5.73
C ALA A 187 -5.20 3.69 -6.26
N LEU A 188 -5.64 3.70 -7.53
CA LEU A 188 -6.50 2.65 -8.13
C LEU A 188 -5.87 1.25 -8.15
N TYR A 189 -4.57 1.17 -8.46
CA TYR A 189 -3.79 -0.08 -8.45
C TYR A 189 -3.28 -0.38 -7.05
N GLY A 190 -4.21 -0.78 -6.19
CA GLY A 190 -3.99 -1.16 -4.80
C GLY A 190 -5.32 -1.54 -4.15
N HIS A 191 -5.29 -1.82 -2.85
CA HIS A 191 -6.49 -1.87 -2.04
C HIS A 191 -6.96 -0.43 -1.76
N LEU A 192 -7.93 0.03 -2.55
CA LEU A 192 -8.37 1.43 -2.56
C LEU A 192 -9.04 1.83 -1.26
N GLY A 193 -8.61 2.96 -0.71
CA GLY A 193 -9.30 3.67 0.37
C GLY A 193 -9.27 5.18 0.16
N ILE A 194 -9.78 5.94 1.13
CA ILE A 194 -9.77 7.40 1.13
C ILE A 194 -9.25 7.85 2.48
N GLU A 195 -8.26 8.73 2.47
CA GLU A 195 -7.67 9.31 3.69
C GLU A 195 -7.69 10.84 3.55
N TRP A 196 -8.88 11.37 3.78
CA TRP A 196 -9.21 12.77 3.59
C TRP A 196 -10.43 13.12 4.45
N ASP A 197 -10.41 14.29 5.09
CA ASP A 197 -11.60 14.87 5.73
C ASP A 197 -12.66 15.25 4.68
N LEU A 198 -13.56 14.31 4.41
CA LEU A 198 -14.65 14.47 3.45
C LEU A 198 -15.71 15.49 3.89
N ALA A 199 -15.72 15.92 5.17
CA ALA A 199 -16.61 17.01 5.59
C ALA A 199 -16.21 18.36 4.98
N GLN A 200 -14.96 18.47 4.50
CA GLN A 200 -14.43 19.65 3.82
C GLN A 200 -14.41 19.49 2.28
N ALA A 201 -14.78 18.33 1.75
CA ALA A 201 -14.84 18.10 0.32
C ALA A 201 -16.02 18.86 -0.31
N THR A 202 -15.78 19.46 -1.47
CA THR A 202 -16.85 20.09 -2.25
C THR A 202 -17.81 19.06 -2.85
N ASP A 203 -19.01 19.47 -3.24
CA ASP A 203 -19.98 18.59 -3.90
C ASP A 203 -19.43 18.00 -5.21
N GLU A 204 -18.64 18.77 -5.96
CA GLU A 204 -17.96 18.31 -7.18
C GLU A 204 -16.94 17.22 -6.86
N GLU A 205 -16.11 17.42 -5.83
CA GLU A 205 -15.13 16.41 -5.44
C GLU A 205 -15.80 15.13 -4.89
N ASN A 206 -16.90 15.26 -4.16
CA ASN A 206 -17.68 14.10 -3.70
C ASN A 206 -18.30 13.33 -4.88
N ALA A 207 -18.81 14.03 -5.89
CA ALA A 207 -19.33 13.40 -7.10
C ALA A 207 -18.22 12.69 -7.90
N ASP A 208 -17.05 13.32 -8.04
CA ASP A 208 -15.90 12.73 -8.71
C ASP A 208 -15.38 11.51 -7.94
N LEU A 209 -15.24 11.58 -6.62
CA LEU A 209 -14.87 10.44 -5.77
C LEU A 209 -15.84 9.28 -5.93
N ALA A 210 -17.15 9.53 -5.98
CA ALA A 210 -18.16 8.50 -6.20
C ALA A 210 -17.96 7.80 -7.55
N ALA A 211 -17.62 8.54 -8.61
CA ALA A 211 -17.32 7.98 -9.92
C ALA A 211 -16.05 7.12 -9.91
N TRP A 212 -14.99 7.55 -9.20
CA TRP A 212 -13.77 6.75 -9.01
C TRP A 212 -14.01 5.47 -8.21
N ILE A 213 -14.82 5.54 -7.15
CA ILE A 213 -15.23 4.36 -6.38
C ILE A 213 -16.04 3.39 -7.24
N ALA A 214 -16.93 3.90 -8.10
CA ALA A 214 -17.70 3.07 -9.02
C ALA A 214 -16.80 2.32 -10.00
N LEU A 215 -15.84 3.02 -10.62
CA LEU A 215 -14.83 2.39 -11.49
C LEU A 215 -14.04 1.33 -10.74
N TYR A 216 -13.56 1.63 -9.53
CA TYR A 216 -12.82 0.65 -8.74
C TYR A 216 -13.64 -0.60 -8.46
N LYS A 217 -14.92 -0.46 -8.10
CA LYS A 217 -15.80 -1.62 -7.85
C LYS A 217 -16.03 -2.46 -9.10
N GLU A 218 -16.12 -1.84 -10.27
CA GLU A 218 -16.26 -2.50 -11.56
C GLU A 218 -14.98 -3.27 -11.95
N GLU A 219 -13.82 -2.62 -11.82
CA GLU A 219 -12.55 -3.11 -12.37
C GLU A 219 -11.66 -3.87 -11.36
N ARG A 220 -11.95 -3.81 -10.05
CA ARG A 220 -11.07 -4.41 -9.01
C ARG A 220 -10.83 -5.90 -9.22
N ALA A 221 -11.80 -6.63 -9.79
CA ALA A 221 -11.60 -8.05 -10.10
C ALA A 221 -10.44 -8.23 -11.09
N LEU A 222 -10.41 -7.44 -12.17
CA LEU A 222 -9.31 -7.45 -13.13
C LEU A 222 -8.01 -6.94 -12.50
N MET A 223 -8.05 -5.85 -11.72
CA MET A 223 -6.85 -5.28 -11.12
C MET A 223 -6.20 -6.18 -10.06
N HIS A 224 -7.00 -6.95 -9.31
CA HIS A 224 -6.52 -7.83 -8.25
C HIS A 224 -6.14 -9.24 -8.76
N THR A 225 -6.83 -9.75 -9.79
CA THR A 225 -6.61 -11.15 -10.24
C THR A 225 -5.90 -11.25 -11.59
N GLY A 226 -5.79 -10.14 -12.33
CA GLY A 226 -5.05 -10.08 -13.58
C GLY A 226 -3.54 -10.10 -13.34
N THR A 227 -2.80 -10.47 -14.40
CA THR A 227 -1.35 -10.38 -14.41
C THR A 227 -0.94 -8.91 -14.40
N VAL A 228 -0.25 -8.47 -13.36
CA VAL A 228 0.31 -7.11 -13.29
C VAL A 228 1.50 -6.99 -14.23
N VAL A 229 1.46 -5.97 -15.08
CA VAL A 229 2.44 -5.74 -16.15
C VAL A 229 2.95 -4.31 -16.14
N ARG A 230 4.18 -4.12 -16.58
CA ARG A 230 4.84 -2.80 -16.70
C ARG A 230 5.50 -2.70 -18.06
N ALA A 231 5.27 -1.61 -18.77
CA ALA A 231 5.95 -1.39 -20.03
C ALA A 231 7.40 -0.99 -19.80
N ASP A 232 8.26 -1.31 -20.77
CA ASP A 232 9.62 -0.78 -20.81
C ASP A 232 9.61 0.74 -20.91
N GLU A 233 10.44 1.40 -20.10
CA GLU A 233 10.52 2.85 -20.05
C GLU A 233 11.28 3.40 -21.26
N SER A 234 10.55 3.93 -22.24
CA SER A 234 11.13 4.73 -23.33
C SER A 234 11.33 6.20 -22.95
N ASP A 235 10.60 6.68 -21.94
CA ASP A 235 10.62 8.05 -21.40
C ASP A 235 10.51 7.93 -19.87
N PRO A 236 11.54 8.33 -19.08
CA PRO A 236 11.54 8.17 -17.63
C PRO A 236 10.48 9.04 -16.94
N THR A 237 9.82 9.95 -17.67
CA THR A 237 8.76 10.81 -17.16
C THR A 237 7.35 10.25 -17.41
N LEU A 238 7.25 9.05 -18.00
CA LEU A 238 6.00 8.39 -18.32
C LEU A 238 6.02 6.93 -17.83
N LEU A 239 5.18 6.62 -16.84
CA LEU A 239 4.98 5.25 -16.40
C LEU A 239 3.75 4.65 -17.07
N VAL A 240 3.89 3.43 -17.58
CA VAL A 240 2.79 2.64 -18.13
C VAL A 240 2.78 1.29 -17.43
N TYR A 241 1.69 0.98 -16.73
CA TYR A 241 1.50 -0.29 -16.05
C TYR A 241 0.03 -0.64 -16.02
N GLY A 242 -0.31 -1.89 -15.73
CA GLY A 242 -1.69 -2.33 -15.75
C GLY A 242 -1.88 -3.77 -15.31
N ALA A 243 -3.09 -4.26 -15.47
CA ALA A 243 -3.45 -5.66 -15.30
C ALA A 243 -4.04 -6.22 -16.59
N VAL A 244 -3.59 -7.40 -16.99
CA VAL A 244 -4.12 -8.17 -18.12
C VAL A 244 -4.86 -9.39 -17.58
N ALA A 245 -6.09 -9.62 -18.06
CA ALA A 245 -6.86 -10.79 -17.67
C ALA A 245 -6.09 -12.09 -17.98
N SER A 246 -6.29 -13.13 -17.18
CA SER A 246 -5.57 -14.40 -17.33
C SER A 246 -5.79 -15.08 -18.69
N ASP A 247 -6.90 -14.80 -19.36
CA ASP A 247 -7.23 -15.27 -20.70
C ASP A 247 -6.89 -14.27 -21.82
N ALA A 248 -6.25 -13.14 -21.47
CA ALA A 248 -5.94 -12.00 -22.33
C ALA A 248 -7.15 -11.44 -23.10
N ALA A 249 -8.38 -11.55 -22.58
CA ALA A 249 -9.57 -10.97 -23.22
C ALA A 249 -9.76 -9.48 -22.94
N SER A 250 -9.31 -9.02 -21.78
CA SER A 250 -9.37 -7.62 -21.36
C SER A 250 -8.08 -7.22 -20.64
N ALA A 251 -7.85 -5.91 -20.60
CA ALA A 251 -6.78 -5.32 -19.82
C ALA A 251 -7.15 -3.88 -19.45
N LEU A 252 -6.67 -3.44 -18.29
CA LEU A 252 -6.76 -2.06 -17.85
C LEU A 252 -5.33 -1.55 -17.70
N PHE A 253 -5.03 -0.37 -18.24
CA PHE A 253 -3.70 0.24 -18.13
C PHE A 253 -3.83 1.64 -17.54
N PHE A 254 -2.91 1.96 -16.64
CA PHE A 254 -2.71 3.29 -16.11
C PHE A 254 -1.49 3.94 -16.75
N LEU A 255 -1.61 5.23 -17.03
CA LEU A 255 -0.58 6.04 -17.66
C LEU A 255 -0.31 7.25 -16.76
N ALA A 256 0.87 7.31 -16.15
CA ALA A 256 1.24 8.39 -15.22
C ALA A 256 2.35 9.26 -15.81
N SER A 257 2.09 10.56 -15.97
CA SER A 257 3.17 11.52 -16.27
C SER A 257 3.79 12.00 -14.95
N ILE A 258 4.97 11.49 -14.63
CA ILE A 258 5.68 11.76 -13.36
C ILE A 258 6.70 12.90 -13.46
N GLY A 259 6.85 13.48 -14.64
CA GLY A 259 7.75 14.61 -14.87
C GLY A 259 7.49 15.29 -16.21
N ARG A 260 8.42 16.17 -16.58
CA ARG A 260 8.42 16.85 -17.87
C ARG A 260 9.36 16.11 -18.83
N SER A 261 8.80 15.59 -19.92
CA SER A 261 9.59 15.08 -21.05
C SER A 261 10.52 16.17 -21.62
N GLU A 262 11.74 15.79 -21.98
CA GLU A 262 12.70 16.67 -22.67
C GLU A 262 12.34 16.87 -24.14
N VAL A 263 11.52 15.98 -24.71
CA VAL A 263 11.17 15.98 -26.14
C VAL A 263 9.66 16.16 -26.38
N SER A 264 9.33 16.74 -27.53
CA SER A 264 7.96 16.84 -28.05
C SER A 264 7.96 16.70 -29.58
N PRO A 265 7.15 15.80 -30.18
CA PRO A 265 6.15 14.94 -29.54
C PRO A 265 6.77 13.79 -28.72
N ARG A 266 6.03 13.28 -27.72
CA ARG A 266 6.44 12.07 -27.00
C ARG A 266 6.44 10.86 -27.94
N GLY A 267 7.32 9.90 -27.65
CA GLY A 267 7.40 8.64 -28.38
C GLY A 267 6.14 7.79 -28.24
N ARG A 268 6.08 6.70 -29.02
CA ARG A 268 5.04 5.67 -28.85
C ARG A 268 5.44 4.75 -27.71
N PHE A 269 4.47 4.28 -26.93
CA PHE A 269 4.64 3.22 -25.94
C PHE A 269 3.84 1.98 -26.37
N LEU A 270 4.18 0.84 -25.77
CA LEU A 270 3.49 -0.42 -25.97
C LEU A 270 2.65 -0.74 -24.74
N LEU A 271 1.55 -1.47 -24.96
CA LEU A 271 0.79 -2.11 -23.90
C LEU A 271 1.28 -3.58 -23.82
N PRO A 272 2.08 -3.94 -22.81
CA PRO A 272 2.71 -5.26 -22.74
C PRO A 272 1.70 -6.39 -22.51
N ASP A 273 2.11 -7.61 -22.85
CA ASP A 273 1.47 -8.89 -22.52
C ASP A 273 0.02 -9.09 -23.00
N LEU A 274 -0.42 -8.31 -23.98
CA LEU A 274 -1.62 -8.62 -24.76
C LEU A 274 -1.36 -9.77 -25.75
N ASP A 275 -2.35 -10.63 -25.98
CA ASP A 275 -2.29 -11.70 -27.00
C ASP A 275 -2.17 -11.09 -28.42
N PRO A 276 -1.06 -11.34 -29.15
CA PRO A 276 -0.84 -10.75 -30.47
C PRO A 276 -1.75 -11.30 -31.57
N ALA A 277 -2.44 -12.42 -31.33
CA ALA A 277 -3.41 -12.99 -32.26
C ALA A 277 -4.81 -12.34 -32.12
N ARG A 278 -5.05 -11.57 -31.05
CA ARG A 278 -6.33 -10.90 -30.80
C ARG A 278 -6.36 -9.47 -31.32
N ARG A 279 -7.58 -8.97 -31.52
CA ARG A 279 -7.84 -7.56 -31.82
C ARG A 279 -8.51 -6.94 -30.61
N TYR A 280 -7.96 -5.83 -30.14
CA TYR A 280 -8.48 -5.09 -28.99
C TYR A 280 -9.09 -3.78 -29.46
N ARG A 281 -10.19 -3.39 -28.80
CA ARG A 281 -10.68 -2.01 -28.83
C ARG A 281 -10.02 -1.27 -27.67
N VAL A 282 -9.34 -0.17 -27.98
CA VAL A 282 -8.65 0.66 -26.97
C VAL A 282 -9.43 1.94 -26.78
N GLU A 283 -9.87 2.18 -25.54
CA GLU A 283 -10.67 3.34 -25.18
C GLU A 283 -10.09 4.02 -23.93
N PRO A 284 -10.03 5.36 -23.90
CA PRO A 284 -9.64 6.07 -22.70
C PRO A 284 -10.74 5.95 -21.64
N VAL A 285 -10.38 5.50 -20.44
CA VAL A 285 -11.25 5.57 -19.27
C VAL A 285 -11.28 7.03 -18.79
N ARG A 286 -12.44 7.68 -18.87
CA ARG A 286 -12.63 9.07 -18.47
C ARG A 286 -13.53 9.13 -17.25
N ILE A 287 -12.96 9.51 -16.11
CA ILE A 287 -13.68 9.59 -14.83
C ILE A 287 -13.64 11.03 -14.33
N GLY A 288 -14.78 11.48 -13.81
CA GLY A 288 -14.92 12.80 -13.20
C GLY A 288 -14.69 13.96 -14.17
N THR A 289 -14.31 15.11 -13.62
CA THR A 289 -14.04 16.31 -14.41
C THR A 289 -12.81 16.10 -15.34
N PRO A 290 -12.94 16.27 -16.67
CA PRO A 290 -11.85 16.02 -17.61
C PRO A 290 -10.61 16.88 -17.34
N GLU A 291 -9.42 16.26 -17.31
CA GLU A 291 -8.18 17.03 -17.24
C GLU A 291 -7.89 17.76 -18.56
N PRO A 292 -7.58 19.06 -18.53
CA PRO A 292 -7.14 19.79 -19.71
C PRO A 292 -5.81 19.22 -20.23
N GLY A 293 -5.76 18.77 -21.49
CA GLY A 293 -4.52 18.39 -22.18
C GLY A 293 -4.43 16.95 -22.66
N PHE A 294 -5.24 16.03 -22.14
CA PHE A 294 -5.35 14.65 -22.64
C PHE A 294 -6.55 14.51 -23.61
N ALA A 295 -6.53 15.27 -24.71
CA ALA A 295 -7.48 15.06 -25.78
C ALA A 295 -7.03 13.86 -26.63
N ALA A 296 -7.72 12.73 -26.49
CA ALA A 296 -7.56 11.62 -27.44
C ALA A 296 -7.81 12.15 -28.86
N ARG A 297 -6.81 12.04 -29.75
CA ARG A 297 -7.02 12.31 -31.17
C ARG A 297 -8.07 11.31 -31.69
N PRO A 298 -9.14 11.75 -32.36
CA PRO A 298 -10.09 10.83 -32.96
C PRO A 298 -9.37 9.95 -33.99
N GLY A 299 -9.41 8.63 -33.84
CA GLY A 299 -8.99 7.68 -34.88
C GLY A 299 -7.66 6.94 -34.69
N GLY A 300 -7.12 6.81 -33.46
CA GLY A 300 -5.96 5.95 -33.21
C GLY A 300 -6.29 4.46 -33.38
N THR A 301 -6.17 3.92 -34.58
CA THR A 301 -6.23 2.47 -34.80
C THR A 301 -4.97 1.81 -34.22
N ALA A 302 -5.14 0.88 -33.28
CA ALA A 302 -4.07 -0.04 -32.89
C ALA A 302 -3.69 -0.88 -34.13
N SER A 303 -2.59 -0.53 -34.82
CA SER A 303 -2.11 -1.30 -35.96
C SER A 303 -1.28 -2.48 -35.46
N SER A 304 -1.83 -3.70 -35.54
CA SER A 304 -1.03 -4.92 -35.53
C SER A 304 -0.22 -4.96 -36.82
N SER A 305 1.05 -4.56 -36.78
CA SER A 305 1.93 -4.74 -37.94
C SER A 305 2.63 -6.10 -37.82
N PRO A 306 2.48 -7.02 -38.80
CA PRO A 306 3.22 -8.26 -38.79
C PRO A 306 4.68 -7.99 -39.18
N ALA A 307 5.59 -8.51 -38.37
CA ALA A 307 7.01 -8.79 -38.64
C ALA A 307 7.61 -8.15 -39.92
N ALA A 308 8.30 -7.02 -39.75
CA ALA A 308 9.35 -6.64 -40.69
C ALA A 308 10.62 -7.42 -40.32
N ARG A 309 10.91 -8.47 -41.09
CA ARG A 309 12.21 -9.13 -41.13
C ARG A 309 13.28 -8.08 -41.44
N SER A 310 14.11 -7.72 -40.48
CA SER A 310 15.44 -7.18 -40.75
C SER A 310 16.48 -8.21 -40.34
N GLN A 311 17.13 -8.81 -41.35
CA GLN A 311 18.34 -9.60 -41.20
C GLN A 311 19.46 -8.82 -40.47
N PRO A 312 20.41 -9.52 -39.85
CA PRO A 312 21.33 -8.95 -38.88
C PRO A 312 22.43 -8.15 -39.57
N ARG A 313 22.59 -6.88 -39.18
CA ARG A 313 23.88 -6.21 -39.36
C ARG A 313 24.75 -6.52 -38.16
N ALA A 314 25.65 -7.48 -38.38
CA ALA A 314 26.84 -7.64 -37.57
C ALA A 314 27.61 -6.32 -37.51
N CYS A 315 27.95 -5.88 -36.31
CA CYS A 315 29.12 -5.05 -36.09
C CYS A 315 29.78 -5.53 -34.79
N THR A 316 30.75 -6.41 -34.95
CA THR A 316 31.69 -6.85 -33.91
C THR A 316 32.84 -5.86 -33.76
N ARG A 317 33.21 -5.59 -32.50
CA ARG A 317 34.49 -5.08 -31.95
C ARG A 317 34.82 -3.61 -32.23
N ARG A 318 35.35 -2.83 -31.28
CA ARG A 318 36.15 -3.13 -30.07
C ARG A 318 35.47 -2.78 -28.76
#